data_AF-A0A9P4UXC5-F1
#
_entry.id   AF-A0A9P4UXC5-F1
#
_cell.length_a   1.000
_cell.length_b   1.000
_cell.length_c   1.000
_cell.angle_alpha   90.00
_cell.angle_beta   90.00
_cell.angle_gamma   90.00
#
_symmetry.space_group_name_H-M   'P 1'
#
loop_
_entity.id
_entity.type
_entity.pdbx_description
1 polymer ?
#
loop_
_entity_poly.entity_id
_entity_poly.type
_entity_poly.pdbx_seq_one_letter_code
_entity_poly.pdbx_strand_id
1 'polypeptide(L)'
;MSTKTASSDVILEGHANWDLWIFVVKRIAEAGDVWEYVNPDGPHQSAQKPEKPVRPVAVVNPDVSPATQPADQDLKQYNHDCTVYYKEIKEYRRIKDKLGHIQAHIAKTIQQNMIYLIKDQPELHDQLRTLRDLYSPTTADQEYRVQKAYESAKVFIPRHTNIEDWCNNFLTAYNRAKQLNLPEVHGFRAQKDLTRAINKLDTGYGSVTSLAIIEAEKVWNQNRAAPIPDKTQLPTLLSNFLSHCRSRGRHIVERD
;
A
#
# COMPACT_ATOMS: atom_id res chain seq x y z
N MET A 1 1.44 36.10 6.56
CA MET A 1 1.66 35.22 5.39
C MET A 1 1.75 33.79 5.91
N SER A 2 0.65 33.05 5.91
CA SER A 2 0.61 31.69 6.46
C SER A 2 1.09 30.71 5.38
N THR A 3 2.25 30.10 5.58
CA THR A 3 2.75 29.04 4.72
C THR A 3 1.88 27.80 4.95
N LYS A 4 0.96 27.52 4.01
CA LYS A 4 0.32 26.22 3.90
C LYS A 4 1.39 25.22 3.47
N THR A 5 1.95 24.50 4.43
CA THR A 5 2.67 23.26 4.14
C THR A 5 1.67 22.31 3.49
N ALA A 6 1.82 22.02 2.21
CA ALA A 6 1.01 21.02 1.53
C ALA A 6 1.31 19.66 2.16
N SER A 7 0.40 19.17 3.01
CA SER A 7 0.44 17.78 3.47
C SER A 7 0.11 16.91 2.27
N SER A 8 1.05 16.12 1.78
CA SER A 8 0.81 15.10 0.75
C SER A 8 0.07 13.90 1.35
N ASP A 9 -1.02 14.16 2.06
CA ASP A 9 -1.84 13.11 2.64
C ASP A 9 -2.53 12.40 1.47
N VAL A 10 -2.43 11.08 1.44
CA VAL A 10 -3.16 10.26 0.47
C VAL A 10 -4.62 10.33 0.84
N ILE A 11 -5.47 10.83 -0.06
CA ILE A 11 -6.92 10.93 0.16
C ILE A 11 -7.61 9.75 -0.52
N LEU A 12 -8.52 9.09 0.19
CA LEU A 12 -9.40 8.09 -0.38
C LEU A 12 -10.54 8.77 -1.13
N GLU A 13 -10.41 8.82 -2.45
CA GLU A 13 -11.41 9.37 -3.37
C GLU A 13 -12.16 8.27 -4.16
N GLY A 14 -11.65 7.05 -4.10
CA GLY A 14 -12.23 5.88 -4.74
C GLY A 14 -11.21 4.76 -4.86
N HIS A 15 -11.51 3.77 -5.71
CA HIS A 15 -10.68 2.58 -5.90
C HIS A 15 -9.24 2.89 -6.33
N ALA A 16 -9.02 4.05 -6.95
CA ALA A 16 -7.70 4.43 -7.44
C ALA A 16 -6.66 4.58 -6.33
N ASN A 17 -7.10 5.04 -5.17
CA ASN A 17 -6.27 5.44 -4.04
C ASN A 17 -6.29 4.43 -2.90
N TRP A 18 -7.18 3.44 -2.95
CA TRP A 18 -7.38 2.46 -1.89
C TRP A 18 -6.07 1.84 -1.40
N ASP A 19 -5.29 1.22 -2.30
CA ASP A 19 -4.08 0.47 -1.93
C ASP A 19 -3.06 1.34 -1.17
N LEU A 20 -2.84 2.55 -1.65
CA LEU A 20 -1.89 3.47 -1.04
C LEU A 20 -2.45 4.06 0.27
N TRP A 21 -3.75 4.33 0.31
CA TRP A 21 -4.43 4.87 1.49
C TRP A 21 -4.47 3.85 2.64
N ILE A 22 -4.91 2.62 2.36
CA ILE A 22 -4.98 1.57 3.38
C ILE A 22 -3.58 1.18 3.87
N PHE A 23 -2.56 1.25 3.00
CA PHE A 23 -1.16 1.08 3.41
C PHE A 23 -0.75 2.12 4.46
N VAL A 24 -1.08 3.40 4.28
CA VAL A 24 -0.77 4.45 5.26
C VAL A 24 -1.51 4.21 6.58
N VAL A 25 -2.80 3.89 6.52
CA VAL A 25 -3.60 3.56 7.71
C VAL A 25 -2.99 2.39 8.48
N LYS A 26 -2.60 1.31 7.76
CA LYS A 26 -1.93 0.14 8.33
C LYS A 26 -0.63 0.53 9.03
N ARG A 27 0.21 1.35 8.41
CA ARG A 27 1.48 1.81 9.01
C ARG A 27 1.27 2.59 10.31
N ILE A 28 0.24 3.45 10.38
CA ILE A 28 -0.11 4.19 11.61
C ILE A 28 -0.56 3.22 12.70
N ALA A 29 -1.37 2.23 12.35
CA ALA A 29 -1.88 1.23 13.29
C ALA A 29 -0.79 0.28 13.81
N GLU A 30 0.11 -0.19 12.93
CA GLU A 30 1.29 -0.98 13.30
C GLU A 30 2.22 -0.21 14.24
N ALA A 31 2.45 1.08 13.98
CA ALA A 31 3.24 1.93 14.89
C ALA A 31 2.58 2.13 16.26
N GLY A 32 1.25 1.96 16.34
CA GLY A 32 0.47 1.97 17.57
C GLY A 32 0.35 0.61 18.26
N ASP A 33 0.78 -0.47 17.60
CA ASP A 33 0.56 -1.86 18.01
C ASP A 33 -0.95 -2.19 18.17
N VAL A 34 -1.76 -1.74 17.21
CA VAL A 34 -3.23 -1.88 17.24
C VAL A 34 -3.83 -2.36 15.92
N TRP A 35 -3.00 -2.78 14.94
CA TRP A 35 -3.49 -3.20 13.62
C TRP A 35 -4.47 -4.38 13.70
N GLU A 36 -4.22 -5.33 14.62
CA GLU A 36 -5.07 -6.51 14.81
C GLU A 36 -6.53 -6.14 15.12
N TYR A 37 -6.77 -5.06 15.86
CA TYR A 37 -8.11 -4.59 16.22
C TYR A 37 -8.86 -3.89 15.09
N VAL A 38 -8.17 -3.44 14.04
CA VAL A 38 -8.74 -2.59 12.98
C VAL A 38 -8.64 -3.20 11.59
N ASN A 39 -7.93 -4.32 11.44
CA ASN A 39 -7.68 -4.96 10.16
C ASN A 39 -8.99 -5.35 9.45
N PRO A 40 -9.35 -4.70 8.31
CA PRO A 40 -10.63 -4.96 7.63
C PRO A 40 -10.68 -6.32 6.93
N ASP A 41 -9.52 -6.93 6.65
CA ASP A 41 -9.41 -8.24 5.99
C ASP A 41 -9.54 -9.40 6.98
N GLY A 42 -9.29 -9.13 8.26
CA GLY A 42 -9.38 -10.10 9.34
C GLY A 42 -10.81 -10.32 9.85
N PRO A 43 -11.02 -11.39 10.64
CA PRO A 43 -12.23 -11.50 11.46
C PRO A 43 -12.31 -10.29 12.39
N HIS A 44 -13.54 -9.89 12.74
CA HIS A 44 -13.76 -8.80 13.66
C HIS A 44 -13.32 -9.25 15.06
N GLN A 45 -12.21 -8.72 15.57
CA GLN A 45 -11.55 -9.14 16.82
C GLN A 45 -11.93 -8.25 18.02
N SER A 46 -13.19 -7.81 18.12
CA SER A 46 -13.65 -6.95 19.22
C SER A 46 -13.38 -7.56 20.60
N ALA A 47 -13.48 -8.88 20.74
CA ALA A 47 -13.18 -9.61 21.98
C ALA A 47 -11.68 -9.60 22.40
N GLN A 48 -10.75 -9.25 21.51
CA GLN A 48 -9.33 -9.15 21.85
C GLN A 48 -8.92 -7.74 22.29
N LYS A 49 -9.78 -6.75 22.05
CA LYS A 49 -9.53 -5.38 22.49
C LYS A 49 -9.62 -5.35 24.02
N PRO A 50 -8.61 -4.78 24.72
CA PRO A 50 -8.65 -4.75 26.17
C PRO A 50 -9.92 -4.06 26.66
N GLU A 51 -10.65 -4.74 27.53
CA GLU A 51 -11.77 -4.14 28.23
C GLU A 51 -11.27 -3.14 29.27
N LYS A 52 -12.14 -2.22 29.67
CA LYS A 52 -11.80 -1.27 30.73
C LYS A 52 -11.70 -2.07 32.05
N PRO A 53 -10.52 -2.15 32.69
CA PRO A 53 -10.37 -2.92 33.91
C PRO A 53 -11.18 -2.31 35.05
N VAL A 54 -11.66 -3.17 35.95
CA VAL A 54 -12.45 -2.78 37.12
C VAL A 54 -11.51 -2.43 38.27
N ARG A 55 -11.78 -1.31 38.95
CA ARG A 55 -10.99 -0.90 40.11
C ARG A 55 -11.18 -1.93 41.25
N PRO A 56 -10.10 -2.48 41.84
CA PRO A 56 -10.19 -3.35 43.00
C PRO A 56 -10.84 -2.63 44.18
N VAL A 57 -11.65 -3.36 44.95
CA VAL A 57 -12.30 -2.87 46.16
C VAL A 57 -11.67 -3.60 47.35
N ALA A 58 -11.35 -2.86 48.42
CA ALA A 58 -10.84 -3.47 49.64
C ALA A 58 -11.92 -4.34 50.29
N VAL A 59 -11.60 -5.60 50.59
CA VAL A 59 -12.51 -6.49 51.32
C VAL A 59 -12.51 -6.05 52.79
N VAL A 60 -13.59 -5.42 53.23
CA VAL A 60 -13.83 -5.10 54.64
C VAL A 60 -14.74 -6.19 55.19
N ASN A 61 -14.20 -7.17 55.91
CA ASN A 61 -15.01 -8.17 56.61
C ASN A 61 -15.61 -7.53 57.88
N PRO A 62 -16.94 -7.39 57.99
CA PRO A 62 -17.56 -6.75 59.15
C PRO A 62 -17.61 -7.64 60.41
N ASP A 63 -17.29 -8.94 60.32
CA ASP A 63 -17.54 -9.93 61.38
C ASP A 63 -16.28 -10.56 62.04
N VAL A 64 -15.08 -10.00 61.85
CA VAL A 64 -13.85 -10.63 62.40
C VAL A 64 -13.40 -9.96 63.70
N SER A 65 -13.53 -10.70 64.81
CA SER A 65 -12.93 -10.38 66.11
C SER A 65 -11.38 -10.29 66.05
N PRO A 66 -10.69 -9.56 66.95
CA PRO A 66 -9.32 -9.04 66.75
C PRO A 66 -8.17 -10.07 66.82
N ALA A 67 -8.44 -11.37 66.69
CA ALA A 67 -7.49 -12.42 67.03
C ALA A 67 -7.30 -13.43 65.89
N THR A 68 -6.95 -13.00 64.69
CA THR A 68 -6.22 -13.85 63.72
C THR A 68 -5.48 -12.94 62.75
N GLN A 69 -4.48 -13.46 62.02
CA GLN A 69 -3.62 -12.71 61.08
C GLN A 69 -4.13 -12.69 59.59
N PRO A 70 -5.39 -12.37 59.20
CA PRO A 70 -5.74 -12.20 57.79
C PRO A 70 -5.45 -10.81 57.22
N ALA A 71 -5.33 -9.77 58.06
CA ALA A 71 -5.24 -8.38 57.59
C ALA A 71 -4.02 -8.11 56.69
N ASP A 72 -2.84 -8.68 56.99
CA ASP A 72 -1.63 -8.44 56.20
C ASP A 72 -1.66 -9.15 54.84
N GLN A 73 -2.31 -10.32 54.76
CA GLN A 73 -2.45 -11.05 53.50
C GLN A 73 -3.51 -10.40 52.60
N ASP A 74 -4.62 -9.95 53.17
CA ASP A 74 -5.67 -9.22 52.45
C ASP A 74 -5.16 -7.88 51.92
N LEU A 75 -4.35 -7.15 52.71
CA LEU A 75 -3.69 -5.93 52.27
C LEU A 75 -2.66 -6.18 51.15
N LYS A 76 -1.88 -7.27 51.23
CA LYS A 76 -0.94 -7.66 50.17
C LYS A 76 -1.67 -8.01 48.86
N GLN A 77 -2.77 -8.76 48.94
CA GLN A 77 -3.58 -9.09 47.78
C GLN A 77 -4.20 -7.84 47.15
N TYR A 78 -4.82 -6.97 47.95
CA TYR A 78 -5.38 -5.70 47.47
C TYR A 78 -4.33 -4.81 46.79
N ASN A 79 -3.12 -4.70 47.37
CA ASN A 79 -2.02 -3.96 46.76
C ASN A 79 -1.54 -4.58 45.44
N HIS A 80 -1.52 -5.91 45.36
CA HIS A 80 -1.23 -6.64 44.12
C HIS A 80 -2.28 -6.35 43.05
N ASP A 81 -3.57 -6.49 43.39
CA ASP A 81 -4.69 -6.24 42.48
C ASP A 81 -4.70 -4.77 42.01
N CYS A 82 -4.40 -3.81 42.89
CA CYS A 82 -4.25 -2.41 42.52
C CYS A 82 -3.10 -2.21 41.52
N THR A 83 -1.98 -2.91 41.72
CA THR A 83 -0.82 -2.85 40.82
C THR A 83 -1.17 -3.40 39.43
N VAL A 84 -1.90 -4.52 39.37
CA VAL A 84 -2.40 -5.10 38.12
C VAL A 84 -3.36 -4.12 37.43
N TYR A 85 -4.36 -3.61 38.15
CA TYR A 85 -5.31 -2.62 37.64
C TYR A 85 -4.62 -1.39 37.04
N TYR A 86 -3.61 -0.83 37.71
CA TYR A 86 -2.90 0.34 37.19
C TYR A 86 -2.11 0.04 35.91
N LYS A 87 -1.60 -1.18 35.73
CA LYS A 87 -0.96 -1.61 34.48
C LYS A 87 -1.99 -1.76 33.37
N GLU A 88 -3.09 -2.46 33.64
CA GLU A 88 -4.16 -2.71 32.66
C GLU A 88 -4.85 -1.43 32.21
N ILE A 89 -5.16 -0.51 33.14
CA ILE A 89 -5.86 0.74 32.79
C ILE A 89 -4.96 1.67 31.96
N LYS A 90 -3.64 1.58 32.15
CA LYS A 90 -2.65 2.32 31.35
C LYS A 90 -2.61 1.78 29.93
N GLU A 91 -2.54 0.46 29.75
CA GLU A 91 -2.59 -0.16 28.41
C GLU A 91 -3.92 0.08 27.71
N TYR A 92 -5.04 -0.06 28.42
CA TYR A 92 -6.38 0.27 27.90
C TYR A 92 -6.44 1.71 27.35
N ARG A 93 -5.93 2.69 28.11
CA ARG A 93 -5.90 4.09 27.68
C ARG A 93 -4.98 4.28 26.47
N ARG A 94 -3.79 3.68 26.47
CA ARG A 94 -2.85 3.72 25.34
C ARG A 94 -3.52 3.25 24.06
N ILE A 95 -4.16 2.08 24.09
CA ILE A 95 -4.84 1.50 22.92
C ILE A 95 -6.01 2.38 22.49
N LYS A 96 -6.84 2.84 23.43
CA LYS A 96 -7.97 3.74 23.13
C LYS A 96 -7.52 5.03 22.45
N ASP A 97 -6.44 5.64 22.93
CA ASP A 97 -5.88 6.86 22.34
C ASP A 97 -5.35 6.61 20.92
N LYS A 98 -4.67 5.48 20.68
CA LYS A 98 -4.17 5.11 19.34
C LYS A 98 -5.31 4.84 18.36
N LEU A 99 -6.36 4.15 18.79
CA LEU A 99 -7.56 3.95 17.96
C LEU A 99 -8.25 5.29 17.65
N GLY A 100 -8.36 6.19 18.62
CA GLY A 100 -8.89 7.54 18.39
C GLY A 100 -8.07 8.34 17.38
N HIS A 101 -6.74 8.20 17.41
CA HIS A 101 -5.86 8.83 16.43
C HIS A 101 -6.08 8.29 15.00
N ILE A 102 -6.24 6.97 14.85
CA ILE A 102 -6.54 6.34 13.56
C ILE A 102 -7.91 6.81 13.05
N GLN A 103 -8.92 6.84 13.92
CA GLN A 103 -10.25 7.33 13.56
C GLN A 103 -10.23 8.78 13.08
N ALA A 104 -9.49 9.65 13.77
CA ALA A 104 -9.29 11.04 13.35
C ALA A 104 -8.56 11.13 12.00
N HIS A 105 -7.56 10.27 11.77
CA HIS A 105 -6.85 10.20 10.50
C HIS A 105 -7.80 9.80 9.36
N ILE A 106 -8.58 8.73 9.52
CA ILE A 106 -9.55 8.28 8.51
C ILE A 106 -10.55 9.39 8.20
N ALA A 107 -11.14 10.02 9.22
CA ALA A 107 -12.09 11.12 9.00
C ALA A 107 -11.48 12.31 8.23
N LYS A 108 -10.17 12.55 8.36
CA LYS A 108 -9.43 13.60 7.64
C LYS A 108 -9.05 13.19 6.21
N THR A 109 -8.82 11.90 5.95
CA THR A 109 -8.23 11.40 4.69
C THR A 109 -9.20 10.63 3.81
N ILE A 110 -10.51 10.71 4.05
CA ILE A 110 -11.56 10.22 3.14
C ILE A 110 -12.38 11.39 2.57
N GLN A 111 -13.02 11.19 1.42
CA GLN A 111 -13.97 12.18 0.91
C GLN A 111 -15.19 12.35 1.82
N GLN A 112 -15.75 13.56 1.84
CA GLN A 112 -16.83 13.95 2.75
C GLN A 112 -18.09 13.08 2.59
N ASN A 113 -18.42 12.66 1.37
CA ASN A 113 -19.54 11.75 1.11
C ASN A 113 -19.33 10.37 1.78
N MET A 114 -18.08 9.91 1.92
CA MET A 114 -17.76 8.62 2.54
C MET A 114 -18.00 8.63 4.07
N ILE A 115 -17.99 9.80 4.71
CA ILE A 115 -18.32 9.93 6.13
C ILE A 115 -19.74 9.42 6.39
N TYR A 116 -20.69 9.67 5.49
CA TYR A 116 -22.07 9.18 5.63
C TYR A 116 -22.19 7.66 5.58
N LEU A 117 -21.21 6.95 5.00
CA LEU A 117 -21.20 5.49 4.92
C LEU A 117 -20.74 4.85 6.23
N ILE A 118 -19.89 5.55 6.99
CA ILE A 118 -19.23 5.00 8.18
C ILE A 118 -19.73 5.61 9.50
N LYS A 119 -20.48 6.72 9.46
CA LYS A 119 -20.89 7.47 10.65
C LYS A 119 -21.70 6.66 11.68
N ASP A 120 -22.47 5.67 11.22
CA ASP A 120 -23.36 4.87 12.07
C ASP A 120 -22.68 3.57 12.53
N GLN A 121 -21.43 3.33 12.11
CA GLN A 121 -20.65 2.15 12.49
C GLN A 121 -19.93 2.41 13.82
N PRO A 122 -20.22 1.61 14.87
CA PRO A 122 -19.71 1.86 16.21
C PRO A 122 -18.21 1.57 16.33
N GLU A 123 -17.71 0.60 15.57
CA GLU A 123 -16.32 0.16 15.64
C GLU A 123 -15.51 0.58 14.41
N LEU A 124 -14.25 0.91 14.67
CA LEU A 124 -13.30 1.31 13.63
C LEU A 124 -13.05 0.20 12.60
N HIS A 125 -13.11 -1.06 13.04
CA HIS A 125 -13.05 -2.22 12.16
C HIS A 125 -14.18 -2.22 11.14
N ASP A 126 -15.43 -1.99 11.58
CA ASP A 126 -16.59 -1.97 10.69
C ASP A 126 -16.57 -0.78 9.73
N GLN A 127 -16.07 0.37 10.19
CA GLN A 127 -15.82 1.53 9.34
C GLN A 127 -14.84 1.18 8.21
N LEU A 128 -13.68 0.60 8.55
CA LEU A 128 -12.67 0.21 7.57
C LEU A 128 -13.14 -0.92 6.66
N ARG A 129 -13.92 -1.87 7.17
CA ARG A 129 -14.51 -2.95 6.37
C ARG A 129 -15.52 -2.40 5.37
N THR A 130 -16.39 -1.47 5.78
CA THR A 130 -17.34 -0.80 4.87
C THR A 130 -16.60 -0.08 3.75
N LEU A 131 -15.54 0.65 4.06
CA LEU A 131 -14.72 1.32 3.06
C LEU A 131 -14.00 0.30 2.15
N ARG A 132 -13.51 -0.81 2.70
CA ARG A 132 -12.88 -1.89 1.91
C ARG A 132 -13.86 -2.48 0.92
N ASP A 133 -15.05 -2.86 1.38
CA ASP A 133 -16.04 -3.52 0.53
C ASP A 133 -16.51 -2.63 -0.63
N LEU A 134 -16.49 -1.30 -0.43
CA LEU A 134 -16.91 -0.33 -1.44
C LEU A 134 -15.78 0.15 -2.35
N TYR A 135 -14.54 0.25 -1.84
CA TYR A 135 -13.45 0.93 -2.53
C TYR A 135 -12.21 0.07 -2.76
N SER A 136 -12.08 -1.10 -2.14
CA SER A 136 -11.02 -2.03 -2.53
C SER A 136 -11.22 -2.44 -3.98
N PRO A 137 -10.22 -2.26 -4.86
CA PRO A 137 -10.31 -2.82 -6.20
C PRO A 137 -10.42 -4.33 -6.09
N THR A 138 -11.28 -4.95 -6.89
CA THR A 138 -11.21 -6.40 -7.06
C THR A 138 -9.92 -6.77 -7.78
N THR A 139 -9.50 -8.04 -7.69
CA THR A 139 -8.36 -8.52 -8.49
C THR A 139 -8.57 -8.24 -9.98
N ALA A 140 -9.79 -8.45 -10.50
CA ALA A 140 -10.13 -8.16 -11.89
C ALA A 140 -10.03 -6.65 -12.22
N ASP A 141 -10.47 -5.76 -11.32
CA ASP A 141 -10.33 -4.31 -11.52
C ASP A 141 -8.86 -3.87 -11.49
N GLN A 142 -8.05 -4.49 -10.61
CA GLN A 142 -6.63 -4.22 -10.52
C GLN A 142 -5.91 -4.67 -11.80
N GLU A 143 -6.19 -5.88 -12.28
CA GLU A 143 -5.70 -6.40 -13.56
C GLU A 143 -6.09 -5.49 -14.72
N TYR A 144 -7.37 -5.12 -14.82
CA TYR A 144 -7.88 -4.21 -15.86
C TYR A 144 -7.18 -2.84 -15.83
N ARG A 145 -7.02 -2.24 -14.65
CA ARG A 145 -6.33 -0.95 -14.50
C ARG A 145 -4.87 -1.03 -14.91
N VAL A 146 -4.16 -2.07 -14.49
CA VAL A 146 -2.75 -2.27 -14.85
C VAL A 146 -2.62 -2.58 -16.33
N GLN A 147 -3.53 -3.37 -16.91
CA GLN A 147 -3.62 -3.61 -18.35
C GLN A 147 -3.80 -2.29 -19.11
N LYS A 148 -4.76 -1.45 -18.71
CA LYS A 148 -4.99 -0.13 -19.33
C LYS A 148 -3.80 0.80 -19.20
N ALA A 149 -3.16 0.84 -18.02
CA ALA A 149 -1.96 1.63 -17.81
C ALA A 149 -0.81 1.15 -18.72
N TYR A 150 -0.60 -0.17 -18.82
CA TYR A 150 0.37 -0.75 -19.73
C TYR A 150 0.05 -0.45 -21.19
N GLU A 151 -1.20 -0.60 -21.62
CA GLU A 151 -1.65 -0.24 -22.97
C GLU A 151 -1.32 1.21 -23.33
N SER A 152 -1.58 2.15 -22.41
CA SER A 152 -1.26 3.56 -22.59
C SER A 152 0.25 3.80 -22.68
N ALA A 153 1.05 3.10 -21.86
CA ALA A 153 2.49 3.27 -21.81
C ALA A 153 3.19 2.79 -23.09
N LYS A 154 2.63 1.82 -23.82
CA LYS A 154 3.15 1.38 -25.14
C LYS A 154 3.18 2.49 -26.18
N VAL A 155 2.43 3.57 -25.99
CA VAL A 155 2.32 4.67 -26.94
C VAL A 155 3.18 5.84 -26.45
N PHE A 156 4.22 6.17 -27.20
CA PHE A 156 4.94 7.42 -27.01
C PHE A 156 4.16 8.57 -27.68
N ILE A 157 3.92 9.65 -26.93
CA ILE A 157 3.23 10.85 -27.43
C ILE A 157 4.18 12.05 -27.36
N PRO A 158 4.87 12.41 -28.46
CA PRO A 158 5.95 13.40 -28.45
C PRO A 158 5.55 14.79 -27.93
N ARG A 159 4.28 15.17 -28.11
CA ARG A 159 3.75 16.49 -27.71
C ARG A 159 3.49 16.62 -26.21
N HIS A 160 3.36 15.50 -25.49
CA HIS A 160 2.88 15.49 -24.11
C HIS A 160 3.85 14.88 -23.11
N THR A 161 4.92 14.21 -23.57
CA THR A 161 5.83 13.48 -22.69
C THR A 161 7.25 13.49 -23.27
N ASN A 162 8.26 13.77 -22.44
CA ASN A 162 9.64 13.60 -22.86
C ASN A 162 10.02 12.10 -22.88
N ILE A 163 11.15 11.77 -23.51
CA ILE A 163 11.56 10.38 -23.71
C ILE A 163 11.90 9.68 -22.38
N GLU A 164 12.51 10.39 -21.43
CA GLU A 164 12.91 9.81 -20.13
C GLU A 164 11.69 9.47 -19.27
N ASP A 165 10.72 10.38 -19.17
CA ASP A 165 9.46 10.18 -18.47
C ASP A 165 8.66 9.03 -19.10
N TRP A 166 8.65 8.95 -20.43
CA TRP A 166 8.01 7.84 -21.13
C TRP A 166 8.69 6.50 -20.82
N CYS A 167 10.03 6.43 -20.85
CA CYS A 167 10.78 5.23 -20.48
C CYS A 167 10.49 4.80 -19.03
N ASN A 168 10.46 5.74 -18.10
CA ASN A 168 10.13 5.49 -16.69
C ASN A 168 8.69 4.98 -16.53
N ASN A 169 7.73 5.60 -17.23
CA ASN A 169 6.33 5.18 -17.21
C ASN A 169 6.16 3.77 -17.80
N PHE A 170 6.80 3.47 -18.94
CA PHE A 170 6.79 2.15 -19.56
C PHE A 170 7.35 1.08 -18.62
N LEU A 171 8.51 1.34 -18.00
CA LEU A 171 9.12 0.40 -17.06
C LEU A 171 8.24 0.19 -15.82
N THR A 172 7.65 1.26 -15.29
CA THR A 172 6.75 1.20 -14.14
C THR A 172 5.50 0.38 -14.46
N ALA A 173 4.85 0.63 -15.61
CA ALA A 173 3.67 -0.11 -16.04
C ALA A 173 3.99 -1.59 -16.30
N TYR A 174 5.12 -1.89 -16.93
CA TYR A 174 5.59 -3.27 -17.11
C TYR A 174 5.82 -3.98 -15.79
N ASN A 175 6.50 -3.35 -14.82
CA ASN A 175 6.77 -3.98 -13.53
C ASN A 175 5.47 -4.26 -12.75
N ARG A 176 4.49 -3.36 -12.81
CA ARG A 176 3.15 -3.59 -12.24
C ARG A 176 2.44 -4.75 -12.93
N ALA A 177 2.47 -4.82 -14.26
CA ALA A 177 1.89 -5.92 -15.02
C ALA A 177 2.58 -7.26 -14.73
N LYS A 178 3.90 -7.25 -14.54
CA LYS A 178 4.69 -8.43 -14.17
C LYS A 178 4.36 -8.93 -12.77
N GLN A 179 4.15 -8.02 -11.81
CA GLN A 179 3.74 -8.37 -10.44
C GLN A 179 2.39 -9.09 -10.39
N LEU A 180 1.47 -8.73 -11.29
CA LEU A 180 0.16 -9.37 -11.43
C LEU A 180 0.16 -10.58 -12.39
N ASN A 181 1.33 -10.98 -12.91
CA ASN A 181 1.45 -12.06 -13.91
C ASN A 181 0.52 -11.88 -15.12
N LEU A 182 0.39 -10.64 -15.62
CA LEU A 182 -0.46 -10.35 -16.76
C LEU A 182 0.10 -10.98 -18.06
N PRO A 183 -0.76 -11.60 -18.90
CA PRO A 183 -0.32 -12.28 -20.12
C PRO A 183 0.32 -11.35 -21.15
N GLU A 184 0.03 -10.04 -21.10
CA GLU A 184 0.58 -9.00 -21.96
C GLU A 184 2.10 -8.86 -21.85
N VAL A 185 2.67 -9.18 -20.69
CA VAL A 185 4.11 -9.00 -20.43
C VAL A 185 4.88 -10.32 -20.35
N HIS A 186 4.23 -11.45 -20.65
CA HIS A 186 4.88 -12.76 -20.66
C HIS A 186 5.89 -12.92 -21.80
N GLY A 187 7.02 -13.56 -21.49
CA GLY A 187 8.10 -13.82 -22.46
C GLY A 187 8.61 -12.52 -23.09
N PHE A 188 8.68 -12.49 -24.43
CA PHE A 188 9.21 -11.36 -25.19
C PHE A 188 8.17 -10.32 -25.62
N ARG A 189 6.92 -10.41 -25.13
CA ARG A 189 5.83 -9.50 -25.56
C ARG A 189 6.15 -8.04 -25.25
N ALA A 190 6.63 -7.75 -24.05
CA ALA A 190 6.96 -6.40 -23.64
C ALA A 190 8.17 -5.82 -24.41
N GLN A 191 9.16 -6.66 -24.74
CA GLN A 191 10.32 -6.30 -25.56
C GLN A 191 9.88 -5.93 -26.98
N LYS A 192 8.94 -6.70 -27.55
CA LYS A 192 8.36 -6.42 -28.87
C LYS A 192 7.53 -5.13 -28.86
N ASP A 193 6.74 -4.91 -27.82
CA ASP A 193 5.97 -3.67 -27.66
C ASP A 193 6.89 -2.45 -27.55
N LEU A 194 7.94 -2.54 -26.74
CA LEU A 194 8.97 -1.50 -26.63
C LEU A 194 9.62 -1.21 -27.98
N THR A 195 10.01 -2.27 -28.70
CA THR A 195 10.66 -2.14 -30.01
C THR A 195 9.74 -1.49 -31.04
N ARG A 196 8.44 -1.83 -31.04
CA ARG A 196 7.45 -1.18 -31.91
C ARG A 196 7.33 0.32 -31.61
N ALA A 197 7.38 0.71 -30.34
CA ALA A 197 7.37 2.12 -29.94
C ALA A 197 8.66 2.84 -30.37
N ILE A 198 9.83 2.25 -30.11
CA ILE A 198 11.13 2.79 -30.52
C ILE A 198 11.23 2.89 -32.04
N ASN A 199 10.72 1.93 -32.81
CA ASN A 199 10.79 1.94 -34.27
C ASN A 199 10.03 3.12 -34.89
N LYS A 200 8.99 3.62 -34.21
CA LYS A 200 8.28 4.86 -34.60
C LYS A 200 9.11 6.12 -34.33
N LEU A 201 10.05 6.06 -33.39
CA LEU A 201 10.91 7.19 -32.98
C LEU A 201 12.25 7.21 -33.72
N ASP A 202 12.80 6.05 -33.99
CA ASP A 202 14.12 5.82 -34.58
C ASP A 202 14.12 4.45 -35.27
N THR A 203 13.76 4.44 -36.55
CA THR A 203 13.63 3.20 -37.31
C THR A 203 14.95 2.43 -37.41
N GLY A 204 16.09 3.14 -37.47
CA GLY A 204 17.42 2.54 -37.51
C GLY A 204 17.73 1.78 -36.22
N TYR A 205 17.62 2.47 -35.07
CA TYR A 205 17.86 1.82 -33.77
C TYR A 205 16.84 0.71 -33.49
N GLY A 206 15.55 0.99 -33.73
CA GLY A 206 14.47 0.02 -33.52
C GLY A 206 14.64 -1.27 -34.32
N SER A 207 15.13 -1.18 -35.56
CA SER A 207 15.39 -2.37 -36.39
C SER A 207 16.52 -3.23 -35.82
N VAL A 208 17.63 -2.62 -35.38
CA VAL A 208 18.77 -3.33 -34.75
C VAL A 208 18.33 -4.01 -33.45
N THR A 209 17.58 -3.30 -32.61
CA THR A 209 17.04 -3.87 -31.36
C THR A 209 16.05 -5.00 -31.64
N SER A 210 15.22 -4.87 -32.68
CA SER A 210 14.29 -5.92 -33.10
C SER A 210 15.00 -7.21 -33.48
N LEU A 211 16.10 -7.13 -34.23
CA LEU A 211 16.88 -8.30 -34.62
C LEU A 211 17.47 -9.02 -33.39
N ALA A 212 18.05 -8.26 -32.46
CA ALA A 212 18.58 -8.82 -31.21
C ALA A 212 17.51 -9.52 -30.37
N ILE A 213 16.29 -8.95 -30.32
CA ILE A 213 15.15 -9.56 -29.62
C ILE A 213 14.69 -10.85 -30.30
N ILE A 214 14.60 -10.87 -31.63
CA ILE A 214 14.21 -12.07 -32.39
C ILE A 214 15.20 -13.21 -32.14
N GLU A 215 16.50 -12.92 -32.14
CA GLU A 215 17.53 -13.92 -31.89
C GLU A 215 17.46 -14.47 -30.46
N ALA A 216 17.33 -13.58 -29.47
CA ALA A 216 17.16 -13.98 -28.07
C ALA A 216 15.88 -14.81 -27.83
N GLU A 217 14.77 -14.45 -28.50
CA GLU A 217 13.51 -15.18 -28.40
C GLU A 217 13.62 -16.59 -29.02
N LYS A 218 14.37 -16.77 -30.12
CA LYS A 218 14.63 -18.09 -30.71
C LYS A 218 15.32 -19.01 -29.71
N VAL A 219 16.34 -18.51 -29.01
CA VAL A 219 17.06 -19.26 -27.96
C VAL A 219 16.14 -19.57 -26.79
N TRP A 220 15.40 -18.57 -26.30
CA TRP A 220 14.47 -18.75 -25.18
C TRP A 220 13.34 -19.74 -25.49
N ASN A 221 12.87 -19.82 -26.74
CA ASN A 221 11.84 -20.80 -27.12
C ASN A 221 12.31 -22.26 -26.98
N GLN A 222 13.61 -22.52 -26.95
CA GLN A 222 14.17 -23.86 -26.69
C GLN A 222 14.05 -24.24 -25.21
N ASN A 223 14.01 -23.25 -24.31
CA ASN A 223 13.79 -23.45 -22.87
C ASN A 223 13.01 -22.27 -22.27
N ARG A 224 11.68 -22.35 -22.32
CA ARG A 224 10.79 -21.28 -21.84
C ARG A 224 10.80 -21.07 -20.33
N ALA A 225 11.39 -22.00 -19.58
CA ALA A 225 11.62 -21.85 -18.13
C ALA A 225 12.89 -21.05 -17.82
N ALA A 226 13.79 -20.85 -18.80
CA ALA A 226 14.97 -20.04 -18.62
C ALA A 226 14.60 -18.55 -18.48
N PRO A 227 15.37 -17.78 -17.69
CA PRO A 227 15.21 -16.33 -17.63
C PRO A 227 15.54 -15.68 -18.99
N ILE A 228 14.92 -14.53 -19.26
CA ILE A 228 15.23 -13.73 -20.44
C ILE A 228 16.68 -13.21 -20.33
N PRO A 229 17.51 -13.34 -21.39
CA PRO A 229 18.90 -12.90 -21.35
C PRO A 229 19.05 -11.43 -20.95
N ASP A 230 20.02 -11.12 -20.09
CA ASP A 230 20.22 -9.78 -19.49
C ASP A 230 20.27 -8.64 -20.52
N LYS A 231 20.91 -8.88 -21.67
CA LYS A 231 21.02 -7.92 -22.78
C LYS A 231 19.67 -7.55 -23.41
N THR A 232 18.65 -8.38 -23.22
CA THR A 232 17.30 -8.23 -23.76
C THR A 232 16.23 -8.02 -22.69
N GLN A 233 16.64 -7.85 -21.43
CA GLN A 233 15.74 -7.40 -20.38
C GLN A 233 15.34 -5.94 -20.61
N LEU A 234 14.09 -5.61 -20.31
CA LEU A 234 13.53 -4.26 -20.51
C LEU A 234 14.38 -3.13 -19.91
N PRO A 235 14.86 -3.22 -18.64
CA PRO A 235 15.69 -2.17 -18.06
C PRO A 235 16.97 -1.91 -18.88
N THR A 236 17.63 -2.97 -19.34
CA THR A 236 18.84 -2.89 -20.17
C THR A 236 18.53 -2.24 -21.52
N LEU A 237 17.46 -2.67 -22.19
CA LEU A 237 17.02 -2.12 -23.48
C LEU A 237 16.70 -0.62 -23.38
N LEU A 238 15.96 -0.22 -22.34
CA LEU A 238 15.61 1.19 -22.09
C LEU A 238 16.86 2.03 -21.77
N SER A 239 17.76 1.52 -20.94
CA SER A 239 19.02 2.22 -20.60
C SER A 239 19.89 2.45 -21.84
N ASN A 240 20.01 1.43 -22.70
CA ASN A 240 20.74 1.53 -23.96
C ASN A 240 20.08 2.53 -24.91
N PHE A 241 18.75 2.53 -25.01
CA PHE A 241 18.00 3.47 -25.85
C PHE A 241 18.14 4.91 -25.36
N LEU A 242 18.05 5.16 -24.05
CA LEU A 242 18.28 6.49 -23.47
C LEU A 242 19.70 6.99 -23.73
N SER A 243 20.69 6.11 -23.59
CA SER A 243 22.09 6.44 -23.88
C SER A 243 22.30 6.78 -25.36
N HIS A 244 21.64 6.06 -26.27
CA HIS A 244 21.59 6.39 -27.70
C HIS A 244 20.90 7.73 -27.99
N CYS A 245 19.79 8.03 -27.31
CA CYS A 245 19.12 9.32 -27.48
C CYS A 245 19.99 10.49 -27.04
N ARG A 246 20.73 10.34 -25.92
CA ARG A 246 21.68 11.33 -25.42
C ARG A 246 22.86 11.53 -26.38
N SER A 247 23.44 10.47 -26.92
CA SER A 247 24.59 10.57 -27.84
C SER A 247 24.23 11.20 -29.18
N ARG A 248 22.98 11.05 -29.64
CA ARG A 248 22.49 11.65 -30.89
C ARG A 248 22.12 13.13 -30.78
N GLY A 249 22.29 13.76 -29.61
CA GLY A 249 21.96 15.17 -29.42
C GLY A 249 20.49 15.50 -29.67
N ARG A 250 19.58 14.53 -29.51
CA ARG A 250 18.14 14.84 -29.41
C ARG A 250 17.92 15.51 -28.06
N HIS A 251 18.31 16.78 -27.99
CA HIS A 251 17.74 17.72 -27.05
C HIS A 251 16.23 17.64 -27.22
N ILE A 252 15.60 17.12 -26.17
CA ILE A 252 14.33 17.56 -25.62
C ILE A 252 13.96 18.89 -26.26
N VAL A 253 12.90 18.88 -27.08
CA VAL A 253 12.32 20.09 -27.65
C VAL A 253 12.08 21.06 -26.50
N GLU A 254 12.88 22.12 -26.44
CA GLU A 254 12.57 23.33 -25.68
C GLU A 254 11.20 23.80 -26.15
N ARG A 255 10.29 23.97 -25.18
CA ARG A 255 8.99 24.56 -25.40
C ARG A 255 9.20 26.05 -25.62
N ASP A 256 8.84 26.53 -26.82
CA ASP A 256 8.24 27.85 -27.01
C ASP A 256 6.72 27.75 -26.75
#